data_AF-A0A7K6ENF9-F1
#
_entry.id   AF-A0A7K6ENF9-F1
#
_cell.length_a   1.000
_cell.length_b   1.000
_cell.length_c   1.000
_cell.angle_alpha   90.00
_cell.angle_beta   90.00
_cell.angle_gamma   90.00
#
_symmetry.space_group_name_H-M   'P 1'
#
loop_
_entity.id
_entity.type
_entity.pdbx_description
1 polymer ?
#
loop_
_entity_poly.entity_id
_entity_poly.type
_entity_poly.pdbx_seq_one_letter_code
_entity_poly.pdbx_strand_id
1 'polypeptide(L)' 'ACSAFSQKSCEECLKNVSCLWCYTNNTCIDYPVRSILPSSSLCSLSNARWGVCWSRY' A
#
# COMPACT_ATOMS: atom_id res chain seq x y z
N ALA A 1 -9.13 -9.75 0.24
CA ALA A 1 -8.22 -9.09 1.20
C ALA A 1 -6.99 -8.61 0.45
N CYS A 2 -6.50 -7.40 0.75
CA CYS A 2 -5.34 -6.81 0.05
C CYS A 2 -4.09 -7.70 0.08
N SER A 3 -3.92 -8.54 1.10
CA SER A 3 -2.77 -9.48 1.22
C SER A 3 -2.60 -10.43 0.04
N ALA A 4 -3.66 -10.75 -0.71
CA ALA A 4 -3.58 -11.58 -1.91
C ALA A 4 -2.77 -10.93 -3.06
N PHE A 5 -2.60 -9.61 -3.02
CA PHE A 5 -1.80 -8.84 -3.98
C PHE A 5 -0.37 -8.59 -3.50
N SER A 6 0.02 -9.15 -2.35
CA SER A 6 1.41 -9.12 -1.92
C SER A 6 2.30 -9.81 -2.96
N GLN A 7 3.47 -9.24 -3.23
CA GLN A 7 4.42 -9.66 -4.28
C GLN A 7 3.89 -9.53 -5.72
N LYS A 8 2.80 -8.78 -5.93
CA LYS A 8 2.34 -8.36 -7.25
C LYS A 8 2.87 -6.95 -7.56
N SER A 9 2.04 -6.14 -8.21
CA SER A 9 2.34 -4.74 -8.52
C SER A 9 1.53 -3.81 -7.62
N CYS A 10 2.09 -2.62 -7.41
CA CYS A 10 1.46 -1.54 -6.69
C CYS A 10 0.10 -1.16 -7.30
N GLU A 11 -0.04 -1.16 -8.62
CA GLU A 11 -1.31 -0.92 -9.31
C GLU A 11 -2.39 -1.97 -9.01
N GLU A 12 -2.01 -3.25 -8.94
CA GLU A 12 -2.95 -4.33 -8.62
C GLU A 12 -3.37 -4.29 -7.14
N CYS A 13 -2.43 -3.93 -6.25
CA CYS A 13 -2.73 -3.70 -4.84
C CYS A 13 -3.64 -2.47 -4.64
N LEU A 14 -3.29 -1.34 -5.26
CA LEU A 14 -3.97 -0.05 -5.11
C LEU A 14 -5.19 0.11 -6.01
N LYS A 15 -5.60 -0.97 -6.68
CA LYS A 15 -6.89 -1.07 -7.38
C LYS A 15 -8.06 -0.77 -6.44
N ASN A 16 -7.87 -1.06 -5.15
CA ASN A 16 -8.80 -0.71 -4.10
C ASN A 16 -8.17 0.38 -3.20
N VAL A 17 -8.85 1.52 -3.05
CA VAL A 17 -8.36 2.66 -2.24
C VAL A 17 -8.19 2.33 -0.75
N SER A 18 -8.82 1.24 -0.29
CA SER A 18 -8.65 0.69 1.06
C SER A 18 -7.43 -0.21 1.23
N CYS A 19 -6.58 -0.36 0.21
CA CYS A 19 -5.34 -1.10 0.29
C CYS A 19 -4.15 -0.16 0.37
N LEU A 20 -3.10 -0.61 1.07
CA LEU A 20 -1.81 0.05 1.10
C LEU A 20 -0.73 -0.86 0.56
N TRP A 21 0.08 -0.31 -0.34
CA TRP A 21 1.25 -0.96 -0.88
C TRP A 21 2.49 -0.51 -0.12
N CYS A 22 3.29 -1.48 0.32
CA CYS A 22 4.55 -1.22 0.99
C CYS A 22 5.72 -1.68 0.11
N TYR A 23 6.57 -0.75 -0.32
CA TYR A 23 7.77 -1.08 -1.08
C TYR A 23 8.86 -1.77 -0.24
N THR A 24 8.82 -1.65 1.09
CA THR A 24 9.85 -2.24 1.96
C THR A 24 9.86 -3.77 1.88
N ASN A 25 8.69 -4.41 1.74
CA ASN A 25 8.55 -5.86 1.62
C ASN A 25 7.75 -6.29 0.38
N ASN A 26 7.42 -5.34 -0.50
CA ASN A 26 6.51 -5.55 -1.64
C ASN A 26 5.19 -6.22 -1.21
N THR A 27 4.66 -5.81 -0.06
CA THR A 27 3.44 -6.37 0.52
C THR A 27 2.26 -5.44 0.34
N CYS A 28 1.10 -6.02 0.12
CA CYS A 28 -0.16 -5.30 0.04
C CYS A 28 -0.97 -5.62 1.30
N ILE A 29 -1.36 -4.61 2.07
CA ILE A 29 -2.09 -4.81 3.33
C ILE A 29 -3.39 -4.01 3.33
N ASP A 30 -4.38 -4.53 4.06
CA ASP A 30 -5.65 -3.82 4.24
C ASP A 30 -5.37 -2.60 5.12
N TYR A 31 -5.65 -1.42 4.58
CA TYR A 31 -5.32 -0.18 5.23
C TYR A 31 -6.60 0.57 5.58
N PRO A 32 -6.85 0.83 6.88
CA PRO A 32 -8.07 1.50 7.28
C PRO A 32 -8.05 2.92 6.71
N VAL A 33 -9.00 3.20 5.81
CA VAL A 33 -9.21 4.50 5.15
C VAL A 33 -9.52 5.65 6.14
N ARG A 34 -9.66 5.32 7.43
CA ARG A 34 -9.94 6.25 8.53
C ARG A 34 -8.67 6.96 9.04
N SER A 35 -7.49 6.41 8.77
CA SER A 35 -6.22 7.05 9.11
C SER A 35 -5.53 7.55 7.84
N ILE A 36 -5.21 8.84 7.80
CA ILE A 36 -4.51 9.47 6.67
C ILE A 36 -3.04 9.04 6.59
N LEU A 37 -2.42 8.65 7.71
CA LEU A 37 -1.01 8.27 7.77
C LEU A 37 -0.85 6.85 8.32
N PRO A 38 -0.27 5.92 7.55
CA PRO A 38 0.04 4.58 8.05
C PRO A 38 1.07 4.65 9.17
N SER A 39 0.88 3.79 10.18
CA SER A 39 1.86 3.62 11.23
C SER A 39 3.17 3.08 10.64
N SER A 40 4.30 3.68 11.03
CA SER A 40 5.64 3.24 10.59
C SER A 40 5.94 1.78 10.96
N SER A 41 5.22 1.21 11.94
CA SER A 41 5.33 -0.20 12.31
C SER A 41 4.84 -1.15 11.22
N LEU A 42 3.93 -0.72 10.34
CA LEU A 42 3.40 -1.53 9.23
C LEU A 42 4.22 -1.31 7.96
N CYS A 43 4.50 -0.05 7.65
CA CYS A 43 5.35 0.33 6.54
C CYS A 43 5.85 1.75 6.82
N SER A 44 7.12 2.01 6.54
CA SER A 44 7.64 3.36 6.61
C SER A 44 6.87 4.26 5.64
N LEU A 45 6.42 5.43 6.11
CA LEU A 45 5.60 6.35 5.31
C LEU A 45 6.28 6.69 3.95
N SER A 46 7.60 6.76 3.95
CA SER A 46 8.44 6.97 2.75
C SER A 46 8.22 5.90 1.66
N ASN A 47 8.00 4.66 2.07
CA ASN A 47 7.82 3.47 1.22
C ASN A 47 6.36 3.03 1.10
N ALA A 48 5.43 3.68 1.80
CA ALA A 48 4.01 3.40 1.72
C ALA A 48 3.35 4.18 0.58
N ARG A 49 2.44 3.53 -0.15
CA ARG A 49 1.55 4.16 -1.13
C ARG A 49 0.12 3.69 -0.87
N TRP A 50 -0.83 4.59 -0.94
CA TRP A 50 -2.26 4.32 -0.80
C TRP A 50 -3.06 5.23 -1.73
N GLY A 51 -4.21 4.75 -2.20
CA GLY A 51 -5.08 5.48 -3.14
C GLY A 51 -4.57 5.52 -4.58
N VAL A 52 -3.31 5.89 -4.81
CA VAL A 52 -2.71 5.99 -6.14
C VAL A 52 -1.27 5.50 -6.12
N CYS A 53 -0.92 4.65 -7.08
CA CYS A 53 0.47 4.27 -7.29
C CYS A 53 1.18 5.38 -8.07
N TRP A 54 1.90 6.25 -7.37
CA TRP A 54 2.73 7.26 -8.03
C TRP A 54 3.99 6.57 -8.55
N SER A 55 3.93 6.10 -9.79
CA SER A 55 5.13 5.80 -10.57
C SER A 55 5.72 7.13 -11.02
N ARG A 56 6.94 7.45 -10.53
CA ARG A 56 7.73 8.50 -11.17
C ARG A 56 8.07 7.98 -12.58
N TYR A 57 7.47 8.58 -13.60
CA TYR A 57 8.14 8.67 -14.90
C TYR A 57 9.40 9.53 -14.77
#